data_AF-A0A1D6EPU0-F1
#
_entry.id   AF-A0A1D6EPU0-F1
#
_cell.length_a   1.000
_cell.length_b   1.000
_cell.length_c   1.000
_cell.angle_alpha   90.00
_cell.angle_beta   90.00
_cell.angle_gamma   90.00
#
_symmetry.space_group_name_H-M   'P 1'
#
loop_
_entity.id
_entity.type
_entity.pdbx_description
1 polymer ?
#
loop_
_entity_poly.entity_id
_entity_poly.type
_entity_poly.pdbx_seq_one_letter_code
_entity_poly.pdbx_strand_id
1 'polypeptide(L)'
;MGVASSLYHSSRGGIRRLLRWADYTMIATTTLCLSRAVGNENPRLLMAASALLLPFQPLVVSAVHTGLMEVSFARRASMEPELRMAHNLHKVSSLLGGALFIADDCFPETPYIHAAWHLAAAIGVGTCNKLLE
;
A
#
# COMPACT_ATOMS: atom_id res chain seq x y z
N MET A 1 -9.87 -5.20 1.08
CA MET A 1 -8.68 -5.60 0.30
C MET A 1 -8.72 -7.09 -0.02
N GLY A 2 -8.64 -7.99 0.97
CA GLY A 2 -8.59 -9.45 0.74
C GLY A 2 -9.62 -10.01 -0.24
N VAL A 3 -10.92 -9.67 -0.08
CA VAL A 3 -11.99 -10.14 -1.00
C VAL A 3 -11.75 -9.71 -2.44
N ALA A 4 -11.42 -8.43 -2.68
CA ALA A 4 -11.17 -7.92 -4.04
C ALA A 4 -9.95 -8.59 -4.68
N SER A 5 -8.90 -8.79 -3.90
CA SER A 5 -7.68 -9.47 -4.35
C SER A 5 -7.95 -10.94 -4.68
N SER A 6 -8.68 -11.66 -3.83
CA SER A 6 -9.08 -13.05 -4.10
C SER A 6 -9.93 -13.18 -5.36
N LEU A 7 -10.87 -12.25 -5.60
CA LEU A 7 -11.68 -12.23 -6.82
C LEU A 7 -10.81 -11.95 -8.05
N TYR A 8 -9.88 -11.00 -7.99
CA TYR A 8 -8.95 -10.74 -9.09
C TYR A 8 -8.09 -11.97 -9.42
N HIS A 9 -7.47 -12.59 -8.42
CA HIS A 9 -6.58 -13.74 -8.61
C HIS A 9 -7.28 -15.03 -9.04
N SER A 10 -8.56 -15.19 -8.67
CA SER A 10 -9.37 -16.31 -9.16
C SER A 10 -9.99 -16.05 -10.54
N SER A 11 -9.90 -14.84 -11.07
CA SER A 11 -10.55 -14.45 -12.33
C SER A 11 -9.77 -14.81 -13.59
N ARG A 12 -10.50 -15.04 -14.69
CA ARG A 12 -9.96 -15.31 -16.03
C ARG A 12 -10.80 -14.59 -17.09
N GLY A 13 -10.24 -14.41 -18.29
CA GLY A 13 -10.95 -13.79 -19.42
C GLY A 13 -11.30 -12.31 -19.20
N GLY A 14 -12.39 -11.84 -19.81
CA GLY A 14 -12.75 -10.42 -19.88
C GLY A 14 -13.04 -9.73 -18.54
N ILE A 15 -13.51 -10.46 -17.52
CA ILE A 15 -13.80 -9.91 -16.19
C ILE A 15 -12.53 -9.54 -15.40
N ARG A 16 -11.38 -10.15 -15.76
CA ARG A 16 -10.10 -9.92 -15.08
C ARG A 16 -9.65 -8.46 -15.11
N ARG A 17 -9.97 -7.72 -16.19
CA ARG A 17 -9.65 -6.29 -16.29
C ARG A 17 -10.42 -5.46 -15.26
N LEU A 18 -11.72 -5.73 -15.09
CA LEU A 18 -12.56 -5.05 -14.11
C LEU A 18 -12.11 -5.40 -12.68
N LEU A 19 -11.84 -6.67 -12.41
CA LEU A 19 -11.41 -7.12 -11.09
C LEU A 19 -10.00 -6.63 -10.72
N ARG A 20 -9.09 -6.50 -11.70
CA ARG A 20 -7.79 -5.82 -11.50
C ARG A 20 -7.98 -4.37 -11.07
N TRP A 21 -8.85 -3.65 -11.77
CA TRP A 21 -9.17 -2.27 -11.42
C TRP A 21 -9.78 -2.18 -10.01
N ALA A 22 -10.69 -3.08 -9.66
CA ALA A 22 -11.29 -3.14 -8.33
C ALA A 22 -10.26 -3.43 -7.23
N ASP A 23 -9.32 -4.35 -7.47
CA ASP A 23 -8.23 -4.67 -6.54
C ASP A 23 -7.33 -3.46 -6.30
N TYR A 24 -6.83 -2.81 -7.36
CA TYR A 24 -6.00 -1.60 -7.23
C TYR A 24 -6.74 -0.44 -6.56
N THR A 25 -8.02 -0.24 -6.88
CA THR A 25 -8.84 0.78 -6.22
C THR A 25 -9.02 0.48 -4.73
N MET A 26 -9.15 -0.79 -4.35
CA MET A 26 -9.24 -1.21 -2.95
C MET A 26 -7.92 -1.06 -2.20
N ILE A 27 -6.79 -1.34 -2.85
CA ILE A 27 -5.44 -1.05 -2.30
C ILE A 27 -5.34 0.46 -2.02
N ALA A 28 -5.61 1.30 -3.01
CA ALA A 28 -5.55 2.75 -2.87
C ALA A 28 -6.50 3.30 -1.80
N THR A 29 -7.72 2.78 -1.73
CA THR A 29 -8.70 3.14 -0.69
C THR A 29 -8.19 2.76 0.70
N THR A 30 -7.57 1.58 0.84
CA THR A 30 -7.03 1.11 2.11
C THR A 30 -5.84 1.98 2.55
N THR A 31 -4.92 2.30 1.64
CA THR A 31 -3.80 3.21 1.90
C THR A 31 -4.29 4.61 2.28
N LEU A 32 -5.30 5.14 1.58
CA LEU A 32 -5.95 6.42 1.92
C LEU A 32 -6.47 6.41 3.36
N CYS A 33 -7.28 5.42 3.73
CA CYS A 33 -7.84 5.28 5.08
C CYS A 33 -6.75 5.14 6.14
N LEU A 34 -5.74 4.31 5.89
CA LEU A 34 -4.65 4.07 6.83
C LEU A 34 -3.79 5.32 7.04
N SER A 35 -3.47 6.06 5.97
CA SER A 35 -2.73 7.31 6.07
C SER A 35 -3.47 8.38 6.87
N ARG A 36 -4.81 8.42 6.79
CA ARG A 36 -5.64 9.30 7.63
C ARG A 36 -5.61 8.89 9.10
N ALA A 37 -5.66 7.59 9.38
CA ALA A 37 -5.64 7.07 10.75
C ALA A 37 -4.29 7.32 11.44
N VAL A 38 -3.19 7.16 10.69
CA VAL A 38 -1.81 7.32 11.19
C VAL A 38 -1.36 8.79 11.19
N GLY A 39 -1.77 9.57 10.19
CA GLY A 39 -1.34 10.95 9.98
C GLY A 39 -2.38 11.97 10.40
N ASN A 40 -2.22 12.57 11.59
CA ASN A 40 -3.08 13.65 12.09
C ASN A 40 -2.93 14.97 11.27
N GLU A 41 -1.88 15.09 10.46
CA GLU A 41 -1.55 16.32 9.70
C GLU A 41 -2.07 16.31 8.25
N ASN A 42 -2.71 15.24 7.77
CA ASN A 42 -3.19 15.17 6.39
C ASN A 42 -4.30 16.21 6.13
N PRO A 43 -4.12 17.18 5.21
CA PRO A 43 -5.12 18.21 5.00
C PRO A 43 -6.39 17.60 4.42
N ARG A 44 -7.56 18.02 4.93
CA ARG A 44 -8.88 17.52 4.49
C ARG A 44 -9.08 17.62 2.97
N LEU A 45 -8.47 18.63 2.34
CA LEU A 45 -8.46 18.82 0.90
C LEU A 45 -7.70 17.71 0.15
N LEU A 46 -6.53 17.28 0.64
CA LEU A 46 -5.80 16.16 0.06
C LEU A 46 -6.62 14.88 0.14
N MET A 47 -7.26 14.63 1.28
CA MET A 47 -8.14 13.46 1.45
C MET A 47 -9.31 13.47 0.46
N ALA A 48 -9.95 14.63 0.28
CA ALA A 48 -11.05 14.79 -0.66
C ALA A 48 -10.57 14.63 -2.12
N ALA A 49 -9.45 15.27 -2.48
CA ALA A 49 -8.87 15.16 -3.82
C ALA A 49 -8.48 13.72 -4.16
N SER A 50 -7.81 13.03 -3.22
CA SER A 50 -7.45 11.62 -3.38
C SER A 50 -8.68 10.72 -3.51
N ALA A 51 -9.74 10.97 -2.74
CA ALA A 51 -11.00 10.22 -2.86
C ALA A 51 -11.66 10.41 -4.25
N LEU A 52 -11.57 11.61 -4.83
CA LEU A 52 -12.06 11.88 -6.18
C LEU A 52 -11.18 11.24 -7.26
N LEU A 53 -9.86 11.12 -7.02
CA LEU A 53 -8.91 10.53 -7.96
C LEU A 53 -8.87 9.00 -7.92
N LEU A 54 -9.33 8.36 -6.83
CA LEU A 54 -9.34 6.90 -6.65
C LEU A 54 -9.80 6.10 -7.87
N PRO A 55 -10.95 6.39 -8.51
CA PRO A 55 -11.44 5.57 -9.63
C PRO A 55 -10.61 5.74 -10.92
N PHE A 56 -9.82 6.82 -11.03
CA PHE A 56 -9.08 7.17 -12.25
C PHE A 56 -7.58 6.88 -12.14
N GLN A 57 -6.99 7.11 -10.97
CA GLN A 57 -5.54 7.06 -10.73
C GLN A 57 -5.22 6.38 -9.39
N PRO A 58 -5.66 5.13 -9.15
CA PRO A 58 -5.47 4.45 -7.87
C PRO A 58 -3.99 4.30 -7.49
N LEU A 59 -3.10 4.06 -8.47
CA LEU A 59 -1.67 3.91 -8.21
C LEU A 59 -1.02 5.20 -7.70
N VAL A 60 -1.38 6.36 -8.27
CA VAL A 60 -0.89 7.66 -7.81
C VAL A 60 -1.36 7.94 -6.39
N VAL A 61 -2.65 7.68 -6.11
CA VAL A 61 -3.21 7.82 -4.77
C VAL A 61 -2.48 6.92 -3.77
N SER A 62 -2.27 5.64 -4.10
CA SER A 62 -1.46 4.73 -3.27
C SER A 62 -0.07 5.27 -3.01
N ALA A 63 0.66 5.69 -4.05
CA ALA A 63 2.04 6.17 -3.91
C ALA A 63 2.14 7.41 -3.00
N VAL A 64 1.25 8.39 -3.18
CA VAL A 64 1.21 9.61 -2.36
C VAL A 64 0.95 9.26 -0.90
N HIS A 65 -0.10 8.47 -0.64
CA HIS A 65 -0.50 8.16 0.74
C HIS A 65 0.48 7.22 1.45
N THR A 66 1.13 6.29 0.74
CA THR A 66 2.23 5.50 1.27
C THR A 66 3.44 6.38 1.61
N GLY A 67 3.80 7.34 0.74
CA GLY A 67 4.89 8.28 1.01
C GLY A 67 4.65 9.15 2.25
N LEU A 68 3.42 9.65 2.42
CA LEU A 68 3.03 10.44 3.59
C LEU A 68 3.10 9.61 4.88
N MET A 69 2.68 8.35 4.82
CA MET A 69 2.82 7.42 5.94
C MET A 69 4.28 7.16 6.30
N GLU A 70 5.15 6.93 5.32
CA GLU A 70 6.59 6.71 5.57
C GLU A 70 7.25 7.94 6.21
N VAL A 71 6.93 9.15 5.75
CA VAL A 71 7.40 10.39 6.37
C VAL A 71 6.92 10.50 7.82
N SER A 72 5.64 10.17 8.07
CA SER A 72 5.07 10.20 9.42
C SER A 72 5.73 9.17 10.34
N PHE A 73 5.98 7.96 9.84
CA PHE A 73 6.68 6.89 10.56
C PHE A 73 8.12 7.31 10.88
N ALA A 74 8.88 7.77 9.88
CA ALA A 74 10.25 8.22 10.06
C ALA A 74 10.35 9.37 11.09
N ARG A 75 9.42 10.33 11.03
CA ARG A 75 9.34 11.43 12.00
C ARG A 75 9.13 10.90 13.42
N ARG A 76 8.15 10.01 13.63
CA ARG A 76 7.91 9.43 14.96
C ARG A 76 9.06 8.56 15.44
N ALA A 77 9.62 7.69 14.60
CA ALA A 77 10.76 6.84 14.95
C ALA A 77 12.04 7.64 15.30
N SER A 78 12.15 8.89 14.83
CA SER A 78 13.23 9.79 15.24
C SER A 78 13.07 10.30 16.68
N MET A 79 11.83 10.45 17.15
CA MET A 79 11.48 10.95 18.49
C MET A 79 11.29 9.82 19.50
N GLU A 80 10.77 8.68 19.06
CA GLU A 80 10.36 7.52 19.87
C GLU A 80 11.27 6.32 19.51
N PRO A 81 12.31 6.00 20.32
CA PRO A 81 13.26 4.93 20.00
C PRO A 81 12.62 3.54 19.85
N GLU A 82 11.51 3.29 20.54
CA GLU A 82 10.76 2.03 20.49
C GLU A 82 10.15 1.73 19.12
N LEU A 83 9.90 2.78 18.32
CA LEU A 83 9.36 2.64 16.97
C LEU A 83 10.42 2.31 15.91
N ARG A 84 11.71 2.42 16.21
CA ARG A 84 12.79 2.27 15.21
C ARG A 84 12.84 0.89 14.58
N MET A 85 12.62 -0.17 15.37
CA MET A 85 12.62 -1.52 14.82
C MET A 85 11.43 -1.72 13.87
N ALA A 86 10.25 -1.24 14.27
CA ALA A 86 9.06 -1.29 13.43
C ALA A 86 9.25 -0.47 12.15
N HIS A 87 9.86 0.72 12.23
CA HIS A 87 10.17 1.56 11.08
C HIS A 87 11.20 0.93 10.14
N ASN A 88 12.27 0.32 10.66
CA ASN A 88 13.25 -0.39 9.85
C ASN A 88 12.62 -1.54 9.09
N LEU A 89 11.77 -2.33 9.76
CA LEU A 89 11.05 -3.42 9.12
C LEU A 89 10.06 -2.90 8.07
N HIS A 90 9.33 -1.81 8.37
CA HIS A 90 8.44 -1.12 7.42
C HIS A 90 9.19 -0.67 6.16
N LYS A 91 10.33 -0.02 6.33
CA LYS A 91 11.15 0.50 5.24
C LYS A 91 11.69 -0.62 4.36
N VAL A 92 12.27 -1.65 4.95
CA VAL A 92 12.83 -2.79 4.20
C VAL A 92 11.72 -3.53 3.44
N SER A 93 10.60 -3.80 4.10
CA SER A 93 9.46 -4.47 3.48
C SER A 93 8.81 -3.63 2.38
N SER A 94 8.72 -2.30 2.55
CA SER A 94 8.20 -1.39 1.52
C SER A 94 9.12 -1.29 0.31
N LEU A 95 10.44 -1.19 0.52
CA LEU A 95 11.43 -1.20 -0.57
C LEU A 95 11.40 -2.52 -1.35
N LEU A 96 11.39 -3.65 -0.62
CA LEU A 96 11.29 -4.98 -1.22
C LEU A 96 9.97 -5.15 -1.98
N GLY A 97 8.85 -4.74 -1.38
CA GLY A 97 7.54 -4.78 -2.01
C GLY A 97 7.48 -3.95 -3.28
N GLY A 98 8.01 -2.73 -3.27
CA GLY A 98 8.09 -1.87 -4.45
C GLY A 98 8.95 -2.47 -5.56
N ALA A 99 10.11 -3.06 -5.21
CA ALA A 99 10.97 -3.74 -6.17
C ALA A 99 10.28 -4.96 -6.79
N LEU A 100 9.60 -5.78 -5.99
CA LEU A 100 8.86 -6.95 -6.46
C LEU A 100 7.65 -6.56 -7.32
N PHE A 101 6.98 -5.45 -7.01
CA PHE A 101 5.90 -4.91 -7.84
C PHE A 101 6.39 -4.56 -9.26
N ILE A 102 7.51 -3.84 -9.36
CA ILE A 102 8.11 -3.50 -10.66
C ILE A 102 8.61 -4.77 -11.38
N ALA A 103 9.22 -5.70 -10.63
CA ALA A 103 9.69 -6.96 -11.20
C ALA A 103 8.56 -7.83 -11.75
N ASP A 104 7.37 -7.80 -11.15
CA ASP A 104 6.19 -8.55 -11.62
C ASP A 104 5.76 -8.07 -13.02
N ASP A 105 5.82 -6.76 -13.27
CA ASP A 105 5.52 -6.17 -14.58
C ASP A 105 6.64 -6.46 -15.61
N CYS A 106 7.91 -6.44 -15.20
CA CYS A 106 9.03 -6.71 -16.10
C CYS A 106 9.18 -8.21 -16.45
N PHE A 107 8.81 -9.10 -15.54
CA PHE A 107 9.02 -10.54 -15.65
C PHE A 107 7.73 -11.34 -15.35
N PRO A 108 6.65 -11.14 -16.13
CA PRO A 108 5.32 -11.69 -15.82
C PRO A 108 5.25 -13.22 -15.83
N GLU A 109 6.20 -13.89 -16.50
CA GLU A 109 6.28 -15.35 -16.57
C GLU A 109 7.03 -15.98 -15.38
N THR A 110 7.70 -15.15 -14.55
CA THR A 110 8.43 -15.67 -13.38
C THR A 110 7.45 -15.99 -12.26
N PRO A 111 7.38 -17.25 -11.81
CA PRO A 111 6.42 -17.62 -10.78
C PRO A 111 6.75 -16.95 -9.44
N TYR A 112 5.70 -16.71 -8.65
CA TYR A 112 5.77 -16.22 -7.26
C TYR A 112 6.21 -14.77 -7.02
N ILE A 113 6.67 -14.01 -8.02
CA ILE A 113 7.03 -12.58 -7.80
C ILE A 113 5.86 -11.80 -7.21
N HIS A 114 4.67 -11.92 -7.82
CA HIS A 114 3.44 -11.31 -7.30
C HIS A 114 3.12 -11.71 -5.86
N ALA A 115 3.29 -13.00 -5.52
CA ALA A 115 3.00 -13.49 -4.18
C ALA A 115 4.01 -12.94 -3.15
N ALA A 116 5.29 -12.87 -3.53
CA ALA A 116 6.33 -12.26 -2.72
C ALA A 116 6.07 -10.76 -2.51
N TRP A 117 5.57 -10.05 -3.54
CA TRP A 117 5.14 -8.66 -3.41
C TRP A 117 4.05 -8.51 -2.35
N HIS A 118 2.97 -9.31 -2.41
CA HIS A 118 1.90 -9.28 -1.40
C HIS A 118 2.42 -9.58 0.01
N LEU A 119 3.33 -10.55 0.15
CA LEU A 119 3.92 -10.89 1.44
C LEU A 119 4.73 -9.73 2.02
N ALA A 120 5.61 -9.11 1.23
CA ALA A 120 6.38 -7.95 1.65
C ALA A 120 5.45 -6.78 2.04
N ALA A 121 4.42 -6.50 1.23
CA ALA A 121 3.44 -5.46 1.53
C ALA A 121 2.66 -5.74 2.82
N ALA A 122 2.26 -7.00 3.07
CA ALA A 122 1.56 -7.39 4.29
C ALA A 122 2.41 -7.18 5.55
N ILE A 123 3.71 -7.53 5.49
CA ILE A 123 4.66 -7.28 6.58
C ILE A 123 4.76 -5.76 6.84
N GLY A 124 4.95 -4.97 5.78
CA GLY A 124 5.05 -3.51 5.89
C GLY A 124 3.82 -2.88 6.51
N VAL A 125 2.62 -3.23 6.03
CA VAL A 125 1.36 -2.72 6.60
C VAL A 125 1.18 -3.17 8.06
N GLY A 126 1.61 -4.39 8.42
CA GLY A 126 1.53 -4.90 9.80
C GLY A 126 2.32 -4.05 10.81
N THR A 127 3.43 -3.45 10.39
CA THR A 127 4.21 -2.55 11.25
C THR A 127 3.48 -1.24 11.58
N CYS A 128 2.52 -0.81 10.76
CA CYS A 128 1.75 0.42 10.99
C CYS A 128 0.88 0.36 12.25
N ASN A 129 0.57 -0.84 12.76
CA ASN A 129 -0.16 -0.99 14.03
C ASN A 129 0.60 -0.33 15.20
N LYS A 130 1.94 -0.34 15.17
CA LYS A 130 2.76 0.36 16.17
C LYS A 130 2.62 1.88 16.16
N LEU A 131 2.07 2.45 15.08
CA LEU A 131 1.76 3.88 15.03
C LEU A 131 0.37 4.20 15.60
N LEU A 132 -0.46 3.19 15.89
CA LEU A 132 -1.80 3.36 16.46
C LEU A 132 -1.84 3.04 17.96
N GLU A 133 -0.77 2.45 18.50
CA GLU A 133 -0.50 2.29 19.94
C GLU A 133 0.01 3.61 20.52
#